data_AF-A0A388PHU0-F1
#
_entry.id   AF-A0A388PHU0-F1
#
_cell.length_a   1.000
_cell.length_b   1.000
_cell.length_c   1.000
_cell.angle_alpha   90.00
_cell.angle_beta   90.00
_cell.angle_gamma   90.00
#
_symmetry.space_group_name_H-M   'P 1'
#
loop_
_entity.id
_entity.type
_entity.pdbx_description
1 polymer ?
#
loop_
_entity_poly.entity_id
_entity_poly.type
_entity_poly.pdbx_seq_one_letter_code
_entity_poly.pdbx_strand_id
1 'polypeptide(L)'
;MTEEATAQAEAMGDLPGYVVHGDWHPGVVGIAAGKICRALDRPVIVLGKEGAVAKGSGRSVPGTNLVDALTACADLLKTFGGHPMAVGVSLAVADVEAFRARFATAIAAQKVAGAVVVDGRDLDIVHWIKATEVTDRLLDDLELLPALRRREPGASLWREVFCL
;
A
#
# COMPACT_ATOMS: atom_id res chain seq x y z
N MET A 1 0.43 -19.07 -5.49
CA MET A 1 0.87 -17.68 -5.72
C MET A 1 0.90 -16.84 -4.45
N THR A 2 -0.22 -16.40 -3.84
CA THR A 2 -0.11 -15.51 -2.65
C THR A 2 0.67 -16.15 -1.50
N GLU A 3 0.38 -17.41 -1.15
CA GLU A 3 1.11 -18.14 -0.09
C GLU A 3 2.60 -18.29 -0.41
N GLU A 4 2.90 -18.67 -1.65
CA GLU A 4 4.28 -18.78 -2.18
C GLU A 4 5.03 -17.45 -2.11
N ALA A 5 4.38 -16.35 -2.50
CA ALA A 5 4.93 -15.01 -2.44
C ALA A 5 5.14 -14.53 -1.00
N THR A 6 4.23 -14.85 -0.07
CA THR A 6 4.39 -14.58 1.36
C THR A 6 5.58 -15.34 1.92
N ALA A 7 5.66 -16.65 1.66
CA ALA A 7 6.76 -17.50 2.12
C ALA A 7 8.12 -17.02 1.58
N GLN A 8 8.15 -16.54 0.32
CA GLN A 8 9.36 -15.95 -0.25
C GLN A 8 9.77 -14.69 0.52
N ALA A 9 8.83 -13.80 0.86
CA ALA A 9 9.12 -12.58 1.63
C ALA A 9 9.63 -12.92 3.05
N GLU A 10 8.97 -13.85 3.75
CA GLU A 10 9.38 -14.28 5.10
C GLU A 10 10.78 -14.91 5.10
N ALA A 11 11.13 -15.67 4.06
CA ALA A 11 12.45 -16.27 3.91
C ALA A 11 13.59 -15.25 3.73
N MET A 12 13.27 -13.99 3.35
CA MET A 12 14.27 -12.92 3.23
C MET A 12 14.67 -12.30 4.58
N GLY A 13 13.98 -12.67 5.67
CA GLY A 13 14.23 -12.14 7.02
C GLY A 13 13.62 -10.76 7.25
N ASP A 14 14.18 -10.03 8.21
CA ASP A 14 13.70 -8.69 8.59
C ASP A 14 14.33 -7.63 7.67
N LEU A 15 13.61 -7.30 6.59
CA LEU A 15 13.98 -6.26 5.65
C LEU A 15 13.01 -5.07 5.76
N PRO A 16 13.49 -3.84 5.51
CA PRO A 16 12.66 -2.65 5.52
C PRO A 16 11.60 -2.64 4.41
N GLY A 17 11.78 -3.43 3.35
CA GLY A 17 10.80 -3.65 2.29
C GLY A 17 11.15 -4.88 1.46
N TYR A 18 10.14 -5.53 0.87
CA TYR A 18 10.29 -6.81 0.19
C TYR A 18 10.04 -6.70 -1.31
N VAL A 19 10.82 -7.45 -2.10
CA VAL A 19 10.58 -7.66 -3.53
C VAL A 19 10.51 -9.15 -3.80
N VAL A 20 9.33 -9.65 -4.14
CA VAL A 20 9.07 -11.06 -4.45
C VAL A 20 8.79 -11.22 -5.93
N HIS A 21 9.21 -12.34 -6.50
CA HIS A 21 9.03 -12.62 -7.91
C HIS A 21 8.78 -14.10 -8.15
N GLY A 22 7.96 -14.40 -9.15
CA GLY A 22 7.65 -15.77 -9.55
C GLY A 22 7.07 -15.83 -10.96
N ASP A 23 6.77 -17.03 -11.43
CA ASP A 23 6.12 -17.24 -12.72
C ASP A 23 4.60 -17.00 -12.61
N TRP A 24 4.26 -15.77 -12.24
CA TRP A 24 2.89 -15.35 -11.98
C TRP A 24 2.41 -14.35 -13.03
N HIS A 25 1.11 -14.38 -13.31
CA HIS A 25 0.51 -13.47 -14.27
C HIS A 25 0.51 -12.01 -13.72
N PRO A 26 1.06 -11.01 -14.44
CA PRO A 26 1.12 -9.62 -13.97
C PRO A 26 -0.23 -9.00 -13.59
N GLY A 27 -1.33 -9.50 -14.15
CA GLY A 27 -2.69 -9.06 -13.80
C GLY A 27 -3.15 -9.39 -12.37
N VAL A 28 -2.54 -10.36 -11.69
CA VAL A 28 -2.99 -10.82 -10.35
C VAL A 28 -2.05 -10.43 -9.20
N VAL A 29 -0.83 -9.99 -9.50
CA VAL A 29 0.19 -9.70 -8.47
C VAL A 29 -0.15 -8.52 -7.57
N GLY A 30 -0.99 -7.57 -8.03
CA GLY A 30 -1.43 -6.44 -7.20
C GLY A 30 -2.28 -6.85 -5.99
N ILE A 31 -3.07 -7.91 -6.11
CA ILE A 31 -3.87 -8.45 -4.99
C ILE A 31 -2.95 -9.08 -3.95
N ALA A 32 -1.94 -9.84 -4.41
CA ALA A 32 -0.96 -10.44 -3.53
C ALA A 32 -0.12 -9.36 -2.82
N ALA A 33 0.34 -8.32 -3.53
CA ALA A 33 1.11 -7.23 -2.95
C ALA A 33 0.37 -6.57 -1.78
N GLY A 34 -0.94 -6.32 -1.93
CA GLY A 34 -1.75 -5.75 -0.86
C GLY A 34 -1.98 -6.69 0.33
N LYS A 35 -2.05 -8.00 0.10
CA LYS A 35 -2.17 -9.00 1.19
C LYS A 35 -0.86 -9.10 1.98
N ILE A 36 0.28 -9.23 1.29
CA ILE A 36 1.59 -9.39 1.91
C ILE A 36 1.99 -8.11 2.65
N CYS A 37 1.79 -6.93 2.03
CA CYS A 37 2.07 -5.65 2.67
C CYS A 37 1.31 -5.48 3.99
N ARG A 38 0.02 -5.87 4.04
CA ARG A 38 -0.77 -5.85 5.27
C ARG A 38 -0.34 -6.89 6.30
N ALA A 39 0.08 -8.08 5.85
CA ALA A 39 0.48 -9.16 6.75
C ALA A 39 1.84 -8.88 7.41
N LEU A 40 2.78 -8.29 6.66
CA LEU A 40 4.13 -8.02 7.13
C LEU A 40 4.32 -6.60 7.67
N ASP A 41 3.33 -5.71 7.47
CA ASP A 41 3.43 -4.28 7.79
C ASP A 41 4.72 -3.65 7.25
N ARG A 42 5.04 -3.99 6.00
CA ARG A 42 6.20 -3.47 5.26
C ARG A 42 5.80 -3.15 3.82
N PRO A 43 6.49 -2.21 3.16
CA PRO A 43 6.35 -2.00 1.72
C PRO A 43 6.74 -3.27 0.94
N VAL A 44 5.94 -3.66 -0.04
CA VAL A 44 6.14 -4.88 -0.83
C VAL A 44 5.96 -4.59 -2.31
N ILE A 45 6.82 -5.16 -3.14
CA ILE A 45 6.66 -5.26 -4.60
C ILE A 45 6.54 -6.74 -4.98
N VAL A 46 5.47 -7.07 -5.71
CA VAL A 46 5.25 -8.42 -6.25
C VAL A 46 5.39 -8.36 -7.76
N LEU A 47 6.33 -9.12 -8.30
CA LEU A 47 6.66 -9.19 -9.72
C LEU A 47 6.16 -10.52 -10.31
N GLY A 48 5.38 -10.41 -11.37
CA GLY A 48 5.09 -11.51 -12.28
C GLY A 48 6.08 -11.54 -13.44
N LYS A 49 6.06 -12.62 -14.21
CA LYS A 49 6.97 -12.81 -15.35
C LYS A 49 6.20 -12.78 -16.67
N GLU A 50 6.74 -12.06 -17.63
CA GLU A 50 6.27 -12.00 -19.01
C GLU A 50 7.50 -12.12 -19.94
N GLY A 51 7.86 -13.36 -20.28
CA GLY A 51 9.09 -13.65 -21.02
C GLY A 51 10.35 -13.27 -20.24
N ALA A 52 11.14 -12.34 -20.78
CA ALA A 52 12.36 -11.82 -20.15
C ALA A 52 12.12 -10.58 -19.27
N VAL A 53 10.86 -10.12 -19.15
CA VAL A 53 10.48 -8.93 -18.40
C VAL A 53 9.72 -9.35 -17.15
N ALA A 54 10.12 -8.80 -16.01
CA ALA A 54 9.34 -8.85 -14.79
C ALA A 54 8.42 -7.62 -14.75
N LYS A 55 7.12 -7.83 -14.54
CA LYS A 55 6.12 -6.76 -14.38
C LYS A 55 5.35 -6.98 -13.10
N GLY A 56 5.19 -5.92 -12.32
CA GLY A 56 4.58 -6.06 -11.02
C GLY A 56 3.94 -4.82 -10.46
N SER A 57 3.43 -4.99 -9.25
CA SER A 57 2.77 -3.96 -8.49
C SER A 57 3.33 -3.89 -7.08
N GLY A 58 3.50 -2.66 -6.59
CA GLY A 58 3.92 -2.38 -5.21
C GLY A 58 2.80 -1.83 -4.36
N ARG A 59 2.86 -2.08 -3.05
CA ARG A 59 2.00 -1.51 -2.01
C ARG A 59 2.87 -1.04 -0.85
N SER A 60 2.59 0.17 -0.37
CA SER A 60 3.35 0.81 0.70
C SER A 60 2.60 0.77 2.03
N VAL A 61 3.30 1.19 3.07
CA VAL A 61 2.75 1.51 4.40
C VAL A 61 2.83 3.02 4.64
N PRO A 62 2.04 3.57 5.59
CA PRO A 62 2.12 4.97 5.97
C PRO A 62 3.56 5.40 6.30
N GLY A 63 3.93 6.61 5.87
CA GLY A 63 5.29 7.13 6.08
C GLY A 63 6.36 6.62 5.10
N THR A 64 6.01 5.76 4.13
CA THR A 64 6.94 5.32 3.09
C THR A 64 6.42 5.65 1.69
N ASN A 65 7.25 6.34 0.89
CA ASN A 65 6.93 6.70 -0.49
C ASN A 65 7.61 5.73 -1.48
N LEU A 66 6.79 4.90 -2.14
CA LEU A 66 7.31 3.97 -3.14
C LEU A 66 7.80 4.66 -4.41
N VAL A 67 7.24 5.80 -4.80
CA VAL A 67 7.71 6.52 -5.99
C VAL A 67 9.14 6.97 -5.77
N ASP A 68 9.44 7.57 -4.62
CA ASP A 68 10.81 8.02 -4.28
C ASP A 68 11.78 6.84 -4.20
N ALA A 69 11.36 5.72 -3.61
CA ALA A 69 12.18 4.50 -3.57
C ALA A 69 12.48 3.95 -4.97
N LEU A 70 11.50 3.97 -5.87
CA LEU A 70 11.68 3.53 -7.25
C LEU A 70 12.53 4.50 -8.06
N THR A 71 12.43 5.81 -7.82
CA THR A 71 13.30 6.82 -8.44
C THR A 71 14.77 6.56 -8.08
N ALA A 72 15.07 6.16 -6.85
CA ALA A 72 16.42 5.75 -6.45
C ALA A 72 16.92 4.46 -7.13
N CYS A 73 16.03 3.70 -7.77
CA CYS A 73 16.33 2.46 -8.49
C CYS A 73 16.13 2.60 -10.01
N ALA A 74 15.91 3.81 -10.53
CA ALA A 74 15.39 4.04 -11.88
C ALA A 74 16.25 3.42 -13.00
N ASP A 75 17.56 3.28 -12.78
CA ASP A 75 18.50 2.67 -13.73
C ASP A 75 18.29 1.16 -13.93
N LEU A 76 17.67 0.48 -12.96
CA LEU A 76 17.34 -0.95 -13.02
C LEU A 76 15.93 -1.20 -13.60
N LEU A 77 15.15 -0.13 -13.80
CA LEU A 77 13.74 -0.22 -14.16
C LEU A 77 13.55 0.17 -15.62
N LYS A 78 12.76 -0.62 -16.35
CA LYS A 78 12.30 -0.28 -17.70
C LYS A 78 11.21 0.79 -17.63
N THR A 79 10.25 0.60 -16.73
CA THR A 79 9.18 1.58 -16.46
C THR A 79 8.79 1.52 -14.99
N PHE A 80 8.39 2.66 -14.44
CA PHE A 80 7.71 2.71 -13.15
C PHE A 80 6.79 3.93 -13.07
N GLY A 81 5.80 3.87 -12.18
CA GLY A 81 4.90 4.98 -11.92
C GLY A 81 3.80 4.60 -10.93
N GLY A 82 2.95 5.58 -10.61
CA GLY A 82 1.83 5.41 -9.69
C GLY A 82 1.82 6.48 -8.60
N HIS A 83 1.39 6.09 -7.41
CA HIS A 83 1.25 6.93 -6.24
C HIS A 83 2.15 6.45 -5.10
N PRO A 84 2.44 7.28 -4.08
CA PRO A 84 3.29 6.90 -2.95
C PRO A 84 2.91 5.57 -2.29
N MET A 85 1.61 5.25 -2.23
CA MET A 85 1.09 4.02 -1.63
C MET A 85 0.95 2.82 -2.58
N ALA A 86 0.97 3.04 -3.90
CA ALA A 86 0.72 2.00 -4.88
C ALA A 86 1.40 2.33 -6.21
N VAL A 87 2.25 1.43 -6.67
CA VAL A 87 3.06 1.61 -7.89
C VAL A 87 2.92 0.43 -8.84
N GLY A 88 3.18 0.69 -10.11
CA GLY A 88 3.45 -0.31 -11.13
C GLY A 88 4.90 -0.20 -11.58
N VAL A 89 5.54 -1.34 -11.84
CA VAL A 89 6.97 -1.40 -12.18
C VAL A 89 7.23 -2.51 -13.20
N SER A 90 8.19 -2.27 -14.09
CA SER A 90 8.77 -3.31 -14.95
C SER A 90 10.30 -3.21 -15.02
N LEU A 91 10.95 -4.36 -15.13
CA LEU A 91 12.42 -4.51 -15.20
C LEU A 91 12.79 -5.80 -15.93
N ALA A 92 14.06 -6.00 -16.29
CA ALA A 92 14.49 -7.30 -16.79
C ALA A 92 14.54 -8.31 -15.64
N VAL A 93 14.21 -9.58 -15.93
CA VAL A 93 14.27 -10.65 -14.91
C VAL A 93 15.69 -10.79 -14.31
N ALA A 94 16.72 -10.50 -15.12
CA ALA A 94 18.11 -10.53 -14.66
C ALA A 94 18.45 -9.46 -13.60
N ASP A 95 17.72 -8.34 -13.58
CA ASP A 95 17.98 -7.21 -12.67
C ASP A 95 17.23 -7.34 -11.34
N VAL A 96 16.40 -8.38 -11.17
CA VAL A 96 15.51 -8.52 -10.00
C VAL A 96 16.29 -8.59 -8.68
N GLU A 97 17.40 -9.32 -8.63
CA GLU A 97 18.21 -9.42 -7.41
C GLU A 97 18.92 -8.11 -7.08
N ALA A 98 19.45 -7.40 -8.09
CA ALA A 98 20.04 -6.07 -7.90
C ALA A 98 18.99 -5.06 -7.42
N PHE A 99 17.80 -5.11 -8.02
CA PHE A 99 16.67 -4.27 -7.64
C PHE A 99 16.20 -4.55 -6.22
N ARG A 100 16.13 -5.82 -5.79
CA ARG A 100 15.75 -6.20 -4.41
C ARG A 100 16.66 -5.53 -3.38
N ALA A 101 17.97 -5.61 -3.56
CA ALA A 101 18.93 -5.01 -2.63
C ALA A 101 18.84 -3.47 -2.59
N ARG A 102 18.73 -2.84 -3.77
CA ARG A 102 18.64 -1.37 -3.86
C ARG A 102 17.31 -0.84 -3.33
N PHE A 103 16.21 -1.55 -3.58
CA PHE A 103 14.91 -1.23 -3.03
C PHE A 103 14.91 -1.24 -1.50
N ALA A 104 15.39 -2.32 -0.88
CA ALA A 104 15.49 -2.39 0.57
C ALA A 104 16.32 -1.23 1.15
N THR A 105 17.45 -0.90 0.51
CA THR A 105 18.29 0.24 0.90
C THR A 105 17.54 1.59 0.76
N ALA A 106 16.83 1.79 -0.35
CA ALA A 106 16.07 3.01 -0.61
C ALA A 106 14.93 3.20 0.39
N ILE A 107 14.26 2.11 0.80
CA ILE A 107 13.23 2.15 1.84
C ILE A 107 13.85 2.46 3.21
N ALA A 108 14.98 1.83 3.56
CA ALA A 108 15.70 2.13 4.80
C ALA A 108 16.08 3.62 4.93
N ALA A 109 16.50 4.23 3.82
CA ALA A 109 16.91 5.63 3.77
C ALA A 109 15.77 6.63 4.05
N GLN A 110 14.51 6.24 3.82
CA GLN A 110 13.35 7.10 4.06
C GLN A 110 13.01 7.28 5.54
N LYS A 111 13.82 6.71 6.45
CA LYS A 111 13.53 6.65 7.88
C LYS A 111 12.12 6.10 8.08
N VAL A 112 11.96 4.81 7.82
CA VAL A 112 10.88 4.06 8.44
C VAL A 112 11.11 4.21 9.93
N ALA A 113 10.42 5.17 10.56
CA ALA A 113 10.31 5.25 12.00
C ALA A 113 9.94 3.82 12.43
N GLY A 114 10.91 3.15 13.04
CA GLY A 114 10.90 1.71 13.19
C GLY A 114 9.56 1.28 13.70
N ALA A 115 8.94 0.30 13.02
CA ALA A 115 7.78 -0.41 13.50
C ALA A 115 6.88 0.47 14.36
N VAL A 116 6.19 1.44 13.77
CA VAL A 116 4.96 1.87 14.43
C VAL A 116 4.05 0.67 14.30
N VAL A 117 4.16 -0.24 15.27
CA VAL A 117 3.09 -1.14 15.65
C VAL A 117 1.97 -0.20 16.09
N VAL A 118 1.24 0.35 15.12
CA VAL A 118 -0.09 0.87 15.37
C VAL A 118 -0.93 -0.39 15.49
N ASP A 119 -0.92 -0.97 16.69
CA ASP A 119 -1.91 -1.98 17.04
C ASP A 119 -3.27 -1.29 17.01
N GLY A 120 -3.91 -1.33 15.85
CA GLY A 120 -5.19 -0.68 15.63
C GLY A 120 -5.25 -0.01 14.27
N ARG A 121 -6.18 -0.47 13.44
CA ARG A 121 -6.76 0.39 12.41
C ARG A 121 -7.24 1.66 13.11
N ASP A 122 -6.67 2.82 12.79
CA ASP A 122 -7.17 4.09 13.31
C ASP A 122 -8.63 4.25 12.90
N LEU A 123 -9.53 4.08 13.86
CA LEU A 123 -10.95 4.38 13.74
C LEU A 123 -11.12 5.83 14.18
N ASP A 124 -11.32 6.71 13.21
CA ASP A 124 -11.69 8.10 13.45
C ASP A 124 -13.16 8.14 13.85
N ILE A 125 -13.43 8.02 15.17
CA ILE A 125 -14.78 8.11 15.72
C ILE A 125 -15.18 9.59 15.75
N VAL A 126 -15.93 10.01 14.74
CA VAL A 126 -16.38 11.40 14.60
C VAL A 126 -17.46 11.79 15.62
N HIS A 127 -18.21 10.81 16.16
CA HIS A 127 -19.28 11.08 17.11
C HIS A 127 -19.65 9.85 17.97
N TRP A 128 -20.09 10.10 19.19
CA TRP A 128 -20.62 9.09 20.11
C TRP A 128 -22.12 9.33 20.31
N ILE A 129 -22.93 8.28 20.16
CA ILE A 129 -24.38 8.34 20.41
C ILE A 129 -24.76 7.36 21.53
N LYS A 130 -25.80 7.71 22.30
CA LYS A 130 -26.41 6.83 23.28
C LYS A 130 -27.34 5.85 22.58
N ALA A 131 -27.55 4.68 23.19
CA ALA A 131 -28.49 3.68 22.67
C ALA A 131 -29.92 4.22 22.49
N THR A 132 -30.35 5.16 23.33
CA THR A 132 -31.67 5.82 23.25
C THR A 132 -31.79 6.78 22.07
N GLU A 133 -30.68 7.18 21.47
CA GLU A 133 -30.64 8.11 20.33
C GLU A 133 -30.69 7.35 18.99
N VAL A 134 -30.55 6.02 19.01
CA VAL A 134 -30.73 5.14 17.85
C VAL A 134 -32.23 4.96 17.60
N THR A 135 -32.78 5.77 16.71
CA THR A 135 -34.20 5.79 16.36
C THR A 135 -34.38 5.73 14.84
N ASP A 136 -35.57 5.41 14.34
CA ASP A 136 -35.85 5.41 12.90
C ASP A 136 -35.56 6.79 12.26
N ARG A 137 -35.79 7.86 13.03
CA ARG A 137 -35.44 9.22 12.63
C ARG A 137 -33.94 9.41 12.40
N LEU A 138 -33.08 8.79 13.21
CA LEU A 138 -31.64 8.85 13.00
C LEU A 138 -31.25 8.15 11.68
N LEU A 139 -31.95 7.08 11.31
CA LEU A 139 -31.72 6.40 10.05
C LEU A 139 -32.10 7.31 8.87
N ASP A 140 -33.26 7.97 8.93
CA ASP A 140 -33.68 8.95 7.93
C ASP A 140 -32.65 10.10 7.79
N ASP A 141 -32.16 10.62 8.92
CA ASP A 141 -31.15 11.70 8.94
C ASP A 141 -29.80 11.23 8.35
N LEU A 142 -29.41 9.96 8.55
CA LEU A 142 -28.21 9.37 7.95
C LEU A 142 -28.34 9.14 6.44
N GLU A 143 -29.55 8.83 5.95
CA GLU A 143 -29.83 8.67 4.52
C GLU A 143 -29.78 10.00 3.75
N LEU A 144 -30.02 11.12 4.45
CA LEU A 144 -29.87 12.48 3.91
C LEU A 144 -28.41 12.92 3.77
N LEU A 145 -27.46 12.21 4.41
CA LEU A 145 -26.06 12.52 4.22
C LEU A 145 -25.63 12.17 2.78
N PRO A 146 -24.84 13.03 2.12
CA PRO A 146 -24.25 12.68 0.83
C PRO A 146 -23.52 11.34 0.98
N ALA A 147 -23.70 10.43 0.00
CA ALA A 147 -23.04 9.14 -0.01
C ALA A 147 -21.57 9.28 0.42
N LEU A 148 -21.17 8.56 1.47
CA LEU A 148 -19.84 8.63 2.08
C LEU A 148 -18.74 8.54 1.02
N ARG A 149 -18.26 9.70 0.54
CA ARG A 149 -17.13 9.77 -0.38
C ARG A 149 -15.86 9.69 0.45
N ARG A 150 -14.92 8.88 -0.03
CA ARG A 150 -13.63 8.59 0.60
C ARG A 150 -12.93 9.91 0.95
N ARG A 151 -12.44 10.06 2.18
CA ARG A 151 -11.67 11.22 2.64
C ARG A 151 -10.40 11.38 1.78
N GLU A 152 -10.23 12.55 1.17
CA GLU A 152 -8.97 12.96 0.52
C GLU A 152 -7.94 13.32 1.61
N PRO A 153 -6.73 12.74 1.62
CA PRO A 153 -5.70 13.12 2.59
C PRO A 153 -5.21 14.54 2.30
N GLY A 154 -5.49 15.49 3.19
CA GLY A 154 -4.99 16.87 3.11
C GLY A 154 -6.05 17.97 2.97
N ALA A 155 -7.34 17.63 2.90
CA ALA A 155 -8.39 18.65 2.91
C ALA A 155 -8.57 19.22 4.34
N SER A 156 -7.93 20.35 4.62
CA SER A 156 -8.30 21.20 5.76
C SER A 156 -9.55 22.01 5.39
N LEU A 157 -10.61 21.84 6.19
CA LEU A 157 -11.84 22.65 6.23
C LEU A 157 -12.89 22.35 5.14
N TRP A 158 -13.89 21.55 5.51
CA TRP A 158 -15.26 21.80 5.06
C TRP A 158 -15.74 23.06 5.78
N ARG A 159 -15.64 24.23 5.12
CA ARG A 159 -16.53 25.35 5.45
C ARG A 159 -17.88 25.05 4.80
N GLU A 160 -18.93 25.33 5.57
CA GLU A 160 -20.35 25.27 5.20
C GLU A 160 -21.02 23.90 5.35
N VAL A 161 -21.08 23.43 6.61
CA VAL A 161 -22.29 22.75 7.08
C VAL A 161 -23.38 23.83 7.19
N PHE A 162 -24.28 23.86 6.20
CA PHE A 162 -25.51 24.62 6.31
C PHE A 162 -26.34 24.02 7.45
N CYS A 163 -26.42 24.77 8.54
CA CYS A 163 -27.44 24.60 9.56
C CYS A 163 -28.70 25.28 9.05
N LEU A 164 -29.75 24.50 8.80
CA LEU A 164 -31.16 24.90 8.96
C LEU A 164 -31.92 23.69 9.50
#